data_AF-A0A562JPF2-F1
#
_entry.id   AF-A0A562JPF2-F1
#
_cell.length_a   1.000
_cell.length_b   1.000
_cell.length_c   1.000
_cell.angle_alpha   90.00
_cell.angle_beta   90.00
_cell.angle_gamma   90.00
#
_symmetry.space_group_name_H-M   'P 1'
#
loop_
_entity.id
_entity.type
_entity.pdbx_description
1 polymer ?
#
loop_
_entity_poly.entity_id
_entity_poly.type
_entity_poly.pdbx_seq_one_letter_code
_entity_poly.pdbx_strand_id
1 'polypeptide(L)' 'MKRLKQMLLLTATGGQLLGIAMLFINIKAAIMFYILYAVMIFAIFIVLLAERRKEKEEDDRNDYRNY' A
#
# COMPACT_ATOMS: atom_id res chain seq x y z
N MET A 1 -10.44 3.95 -5.81
CA MET A 1 -9.27 3.88 -4.90
C MET A 1 -9.52 3.00 -3.67
N LYS A 2 -10.70 3.04 -3.03
CA LYS A 2 -11.01 2.27 -1.80
C LYS A 2 -10.74 0.75 -1.89
N ARG A 3 -11.17 0.09 -2.98
CA ARG A 3 -10.92 -1.35 -3.20
C ARG A 3 -9.43 -1.67 -3.44
N LEU A 4 -8.69 -0.78 -4.09
CA LEU A 4 -7.26 -0.94 -4.37
C LEU A 4 -6.45 -0.93 -3.07
N LYS A 5 -6.74 0.01 -2.17
CA LYS A 5 -6.15 0.05 -0.82
C LYS A 5 -6.45 -1.21 -0.02
N GLN A 6 -7.70 -1.66 -0.02
CA GLN A 6 -8.08 -2.88 0.70
C GLN A 6 -7.34 -4.11 0.16
N MET A 7 -7.25 -4.27 -1.16
CA MET A 7 -6.46 -5.35 -1.77
C MET A 7 -4.98 -5.24 -1.40
N LEU A 8 -4.37 -4.06 -1.52
CA LEU A 8 -2.97 -3.83 -1.13
C LEU A 8 -2.71 -4.17 0.34
N LEU A 9 -3.59 -3.75 1.25
CA LEU A 9 -3.50 -4.07 2.67
C LEU A 9 -3.67 -5.56 2.96
N LEU A 10 -4.65 -6.22 2.31
CA LEU A 10 -4.86 -7.66 2.43
C LEU A 10 -3.63 -8.45 1.96
N THR A 11 -3.10 -8.09 0.79
CA THR A 11 -1.91 -8.74 0.23
C THR A 11 -0.68 -8.49 1.09
N ALA A 12 -0.50 -7.27 1.62
CA ALA A 12 0.61 -6.96 2.52
C ALA A 12 0.53 -7.76 3.83
N THR A 13 -0.67 -7.83 4.42
CA THR A 13 -0.89 -8.56 5.69
C THR A 13 -0.71 -10.06 5.50
N GLY A 14 -1.27 -10.63 4.42
CA GLY A 14 -1.09 -12.05 4.07
C GLY A 14 0.36 -12.39 3.74
N GLY A 15 1.05 -11.55 2.97
CA GLY A 15 2.46 -11.71 2.65
C GLY A 15 3.36 -11.65 3.89
N GLN A 16 3.02 -10.81 4.87
CA GLN A 16 3.75 -10.72 6.14
C GLN A 16 3.56 -11.98 6.99
N LEU A 17 2.34 -12.52 7.08
CA LEU A 17 2.08 -13.78 7.78
C LEU A 17 2.82 -14.95 7.14
N LEU A 18 2.83 -15.01 5.80
CA LEU A 18 3.62 -15.99 5.05
C LEU A 18 5.13 -15.82 5.28
N GLY A 19 5.62 -14.57 5.34
CA GLY A 19 7.01 -14.26 5.66
C GLY A 19 7.43 -14.73 7.06
N ILE A 20 6.54 -14.57 8.05
CA ILE A 20 6.77 -15.08 9.41
C ILE A 20 6.80 -16.61 9.41
N ALA A 21 5.86 -17.28 8.73
CA ALA A 21 5.87 -18.73 8.61
C ALA A 21 7.15 -19.25 7.92
N MET A 22 7.63 -18.54 6.90
CA MET A 22 8.87 -18.86 6.20
C MET A 22 10.12 -18.77 7.08
N LEU A 23 10.14 -17.97 8.15
CA LEU A 23 11.29 -17.92 9.08
C LEU A 23 11.59 -19.29 9.70
N PHE A 24 10.56 -20.10 9.92
CA PHE A 24 10.68 -21.43 10.53
C PHE A 24 11.03 -22.53 9.52
N ILE A 25 10.85 -22.28 8.23
CA ILE A 25 11.10 -23.26 7.15
C ILE A 25 12.43 -22.95 6.46
N ASN A 26 12.64 -21.70 6.03
CA ASN A 26 13.81 -21.29 5.27
C ASN A 26 14.11 -19.80 5.44
N ILE A 27 15.13 -19.50 6.25
CA ILE A 27 15.58 -18.14 6.53
C ILE A 27 15.90 -17.32 5.27
N LYS A 28 16.49 -17.92 4.23
CA LYS A 28 16.82 -17.18 3.00
C LYS A 28 15.55 -16.73 2.26
N ALA A 29 14.56 -17.61 2.20
CA ALA A 29 13.27 -17.29 1.60
C ALA A 29 12.51 -16.24 2.44
N ALA A 30 12.60 -16.33 3.77
CA ALA A 30 12.02 -15.32 4.67
C ALA A 30 12.63 -13.93 4.47
N ILE A 31 13.95 -13.82 4.33
CA ILE A 31 14.65 -12.55 4.05
C ILE A 31 14.11 -11.94 2.74
N MET A 32 13.98 -12.75 1.68
CA MET A 32 13.39 -12.29 0.41
C MET A 32 11.96 -11.77 0.58
N PHE A 33 11.12 -12.46 1.37
CA PHE A 33 9.76 -12.01 1.67
C PHE A 33 9.73 -10.70 2.45
N TYR A 34 10.64 -10.49 3.39
CA TYR A 34 10.74 -9.23 4.14
C TYR A 34 11.20 -8.06 3.26
N ILE A 35 12.12 -8.28 2.32
CA ILE A 35 12.52 -7.27 1.33
C ILE A 35 11.32 -6.90 0.45
N LEU A 36 10.60 -7.90 -0.06
CA LEU A 36 9.39 -7.69 -0.86
C LEU A 36 8.32 -6.90 -0.07
N TYR A 37 8.14 -7.23 1.21
CA TYR A 37 7.22 -6.54 2.09
C TYR A 37 7.60 -5.06 2.27
N ALA A 38 8.88 -4.75 2.45
CA ALA A 38 9.35 -3.36 2.53
C ALA A 38 9.03 -2.57 1.24
N VAL A 39 9.19 -3.20 0.07
CA VAL A 39 8.81 -2.59 -1.23
C VAL A 39 7.30 -2.35 -1.31
N MET A 40 6.47 -3.31 -0.86
CA MET A 40 5.01 -3.14 -0.81
C MET A 40 4.60 -1.97 0.09
N ILE A 41 5.23 -1.81 1.26
CA ILE A 41 4.98 -0.67 2.15
C ILE A 41 5.23 0.65 1.41
N PHE A 42 6.36 0.76 0.70
CA PHE A 42 6.67 1.94 -0.10
C PHE A 42 5.61 2.21 -1.18
N ALA A 43 5.16 1.18 -1.90
CA ALA A 43 4.10 1.32 -2.89
C ALA A 43 2.78 1.81 -2.27
N ILE A 44 2.41 1.30 -1.09
CA ILE A 44 1.21 1.73 -0.35
C ILE A 44 1.32 3.22 0.02
N PHE A 45 2.48 3.68 0.47
CA PHE A 45 2.72 5.09 0.77
C PHE A 45 2.54 5.98 -0.47
N ILE A 46 3.08 5.58 -1.62
CA ILE A 46 2.93 6.34 -2.87
C ILE A 46 1.45 6.44 -3.26
N VAL A 47 0.70 5.33 -3.18
CA VAL A 47 -0.75 5.32 -3.48
C VAL A 47 -1.51 6.25 -2.52
N LEU A 48 -1.20 6.20 -1.23
CA LEU A 48 -1.81 7.07 -0.21
C LEU A 48 -1.54 8.56 -0.50
N LEU A 49 -0.30 8.91 -0.85
CA LEU A 49 0.08 10.28 -1.17
C LEU A 49 -0.57 10.77 -2.48
N ALA A 50 -0.64 9.91 -3.50
CA ALA A 50 -1.30 10.23 -4.75
C ALA A 50 -2.80 10.50 -4.53
N GLU A 51 -3.46 9.71 -3.69
CA GLU A 51 -4.87 9.89 -3.35
C GLU A 51 -5.12 11.20 -2.61
N ARG A 52 -4.25 11.55 -1.65
CA ARG A 52 -4.31 12.86 -0.96
C ARG A 52 -4.13 14.04 -1.89
N ARG A 53 -3.30 13.91 -2.93
CA ARG A 53 -3.15 14.97 -3.95
C ARG A 53 -4.37 15.05 -4.86
N LYS A 54 -4.92 13.91 -5.25
CA LYS A 54 -6.13 13.86 -6.08
C LYS A 54 -7.35 14.45 -5.38
N GLU A 55 -7.54 14.17 -4.08
CA GLU A 55 -8.61 14.77 -3.28
C GLU A 55 -8.50 16.31 -3.26
N LYS A 56 -7.29 16.86 -3.16
CA LYS A 56 -7.07 18.32 -3.24
C LYS A 56 -7.34 18.90 -4.62
N GLU A 57 -6.97 18.21 -5.69
CA GLU A 57 -7.27 18.66 -7.06
C GLU A 57 -8.77 18.60 -7.38
N GLU A 58 -9.49 17.61 -6.85
CA GLU A 58 -10.95 17.53 -6.98
C GLU A 58 -11.64 18.69 -6.22
N ASP A 59 -11.14 19.07 -5.04
CA ASP A 59 -11.65 20.23 -4.28
C ASP A 59 -11.37 21.57 -5.00
N ASP A 60 -10.14 21.78 -5.51
CA ASP A 60 -9.76 23.00 -6.24
C ASP A 60 -10.51 23.16 -7.57
N ARG A 61 -10.86 22.05 -8.25
CA ARG A 61 -11.66 22.10 -9.50
C ARG A 61 -13.14 22.39 -9.26
N ASN A 62 -13.65 22.06 -8.08
CA ASN A 62 -15.06 22.19 -7.76
C ASN A 62 -15.33 23.46 -6.94
N ASP A 63 -14.52 24.51 -7.15
CA ASP A 63 -14.72 25.81 -6.53
C ASP A 63 -15.99 26.48 -7.09
N TYR A 64 -17.10 26.29 -6.37
CA TYR A 64 -18.41 26.94 -6.61
C TYR A 64 -18.41 28.45 -6.32
N ARG A 65 -17.25 29.09 -6.10
CA ARG A 65 -17.10 30.54 -5.87
C ARG A 65 -17.42 31.43 -7.07
N ASN A 66 -17.85 30.86 -8.20
CA ASN A 66 -18.16 31.59 -9.43
C ASN A 66 -19.66 31.55 -9.78
N TYR A 67 -20.54 31.65 -8.76
CA TYR A 67 -21.98 31.87 -8.93
C TYR A 67 -22.41 33.14 -8.20
#